data_AF-A0A979GSX0-F1
#
_entry.id   AF-A0A979GSX0-F1
#
_cell.length_a   1.000
_cell.length_b   1.000
_cell.length_c   1.000
_cell.angle_alpha   90.00
_cell.angle_beta   90.00
_cell.angle_gamma   90.00
#
_symmetry.space_group_name_H-M   'P 1'
#
loop_
_entity.id
_entity.type
_entity.pdbx_description
1 polymer ?
#
loop_
_entity_poly.entity_id
_entity_poly.type
_entity_poly.pdbx_seq_one_letter_code
_entity_poly.pdbx_strand_id
1 'polypeptide(L)'
;MDYERYISDGNLEKVLLGFASPEEEAEYRIHMDFFPEVQTEQDEIERRIERMAFKDAALPPAHLKTAIMQQVAQEAAAPVTTGTWYNRKDVHYENVQPPSNKMRVHVGWKLLLIVFLVMIAASMAAAIIFFYMTIGK
;
A
#
# COMPACT_ATOMS: atom_id res chain seq x y z
N MET A 1 -15.31 -4.20 -33.63
CA MET A 1 -16.58 -4.41 -34.37
C MET A 1 -17.78 -4.52 -33.44
N ASP A 2 -17.89 -5.47 -32.51
CA ASP A 2 -19.05 -5.50 -31.58
C ASP A 2 -18.95 -4.51 -30.40
N TYR A 3 -17.76 -4.33 -29.81
CA TYR A 3 -17.59 -3.40 -28.68
C TYR A 3 -17.68 -1.92 -29.08
N GLU A 4 -17.19 -1.54 -30.27
CA GLU A 4 -17.29 -0.17 -30.80
C GLU A 4 -18.75 0.26 -30.98
N ARG A 5 -19.61 -0.67 -31.43
CA ARG A 5 -21.04 -0.44 -31.55
C ARG A 5 -21.70 -0.27 -30.19
N TYR A 6 -21.29 -1.09 -29.22
CA TYR A 6 -21.76 -1.00 -27.85
C TYR A 6 -21.43 0.36 -27.21
N ILE A 7 -20.24 0.90 -27.49
CA ILE A 7 -19.82 2.25 -27.08
C ILE A 7 -20.63 3.32 -27.84
N SER A 8 -20.78 3.20 -29.16
CA SER A 8 -21.46 4.21 -29.97
C SER A 8 -22.96 4.32 -29.71
N ASP A 9 -23.60 3.22 -29.32
CA ASP A 9 -25.04 3.15 -29.05
C ASP A 9 -25.42 3.84 -27.70
N GLY A 10 -24.44 4.25 -26.90
CA GLY A 10 -24.66 4.96 -25.64
C GLY A 10 -25.19 4.08 -24.50
N ASN A 11 -25.05 2.76 -24.65
CA ASN A 11 -25.47 1.80 -23.62
C ASN A 11 -24.67 1.99 -22.34
N LEU A 12 -23.40 2.37 -22.46
CA LEU A 12 -22.50 2.59 -21.32
C LEU A 12 -22.98 3.76 -20.44
N GLU A 13 -23.36 4.89 -21.06
CA GLU A 13 -23.95 6.03 -20.36
C GLU A 13 -25.26 5.66 -19.67
N LYS A 14 -26.11 4.89 -20.36
CA LYS A 14 -27.41 4.46 -19.82
C LYS A 14 -27.23 3.60 -18.56
N VAL A 15 -26.26 2.69 -18.58
CA VAL A 15 -25.90 1.85 -17.43
C VAL A 15 -25.32 2.68 -16.30
N LEU A 16 -24.34 3.54 -16.57
CA LEU A 16 -23.69 4.39 -15.56
C LEU A 16 -24.66 5.35 -14.87
N LEU A 17 -25.68 5.84 -15.59
CA LEU A 17 -26.70 6.72 -15.04
C LEU A 17 -27.83 5.97 -14.31
N GLY A 18 -27.82 4.63 -14.32
CA GLY A 18 -28.85 3.80 -13.68
C GLY A 18 -30.19 3.74 -14.42
N PHE A 19 -30.19 4.00 -15.73
CA PHE A 19 -31.39 3.92 -16.59
C PHE A 19 -31.48 2.61 -17.39
N ALA A 20 -30.47 1.74 -17.27
CA ALA A 20 -30.41 0.48 -18.00
C ALA A 20 -31.41 -0.56 -17.46
N SER A 21 -31.84 -1.46 -18.34
CA SER A 21 -32.60 -2.63 -17.91
C SER A 21 -31.67 -3.66 -17.24
N PRO A 22 -32.21 -4.58 -16.43
CA PRO A 22 -31.41 -5.66 -15.83
C PRO A 22 -30.70 -6.56 -16.86
N GLU A 23 -31.26 -6.67 -18.07
CA GLU A 23 -30.67 -7.42 -19.19
C GLU A 23 -29.45 -6.69 -19.75
N GLU A 24 -29.57 -5.38 -19.95
CA GLU A 24 -28.48 -4.52 -20.44
C GLU A 24 -27.33 -4.43 -19.42
N GLU A 25 -27.63 -4.42 -18.11
CA GLU A 25 -26.60 -4.48 -17.06
C GLU A 25 -25.84 -5.82 -17.05
N ALA A 26 -26.53 -6.93 -17.37
CA ALA A 26 -25.90 -8.23 -17.48
C ALA A 26 -24.97 -8.31 -18.69
N GLU A 27 -25.41 -7.78 -19.84
CA GLU A 27 -24.59 -7.64 -21.03
C GLU A 27 -23.37 -6.75 -20.77
N TYR A 28 -23.56 -5.61 -20.11
CA TYR A 28 -22.48 -4.71 -19.73
C TYR A 28 -21.38 -5.42 -18.92
N ARG A 29 -21.78 -6.17 -17.90
CA ARG A 29 -20.83 -6.89 -17.03
C ARG A 29 -20.05 -7.95 -17.80
N ILE A 30 -20.68 -8.64 -18.74
CA ILE A 30 -20.01 -9.58 -19.65
C ILE A 30 -18.99 -8.80 -20.50
N HIS A 31 -19.40 -7.68 -21.11
CA HIS A 31 -18.53 -6.88 -21.98
C HIS A 31 -17.32 -6.31 -21.23
N MET A 32 -17.49 -5.95 -19.95
CA MET A 32 -16.41 -5.49 -19.08
C MET A 32 -15.31 -6.54 -18.86
N ASP A 33 -15.70 -7.81 -18.74
CA ASP A 33 -14.77 -8.92 -18.51
C ASP A 33 -13.97 -9.28 -19.78
N PHE A 34 -14.57 -9.11 -20.96
CA PHE A 34 -13.96 -9.51 -22.24
C PHE A 34 -13.20 -8.38 -22.96
N PHE A 35 -13.57 -7.11 -22.76
CA PHE A 35 -13.04 -5.99 -23.53
C PHE A 35 -12.48 -4.88 -22.61
N PRO A 36 -11.14 -4.75 -22.47
CA PRO A 36 -10.53 -3.67 -21.68
C PRO A 36 -10.77 -2.26 -22.26
N GLU A 37 -11.10 -2.15 -23.54
CA GLU A 37 -11.47 -0.89 -24.20
C GLU A 37 -12.76 -0.31 -23.59
N VAL A 38 -13.71 -1.17 -23.20
CA VAL A 38 -14.97 -0.74 -22.56
C VAL A 38 -14.70 -0.15 -21.17
N GLN A 39 -13.71 -0.68 -20.44
CA GLN A 39 -13.27 -0.11 -19.16
C GLN A 39 -12.64 1.27 -19.35
N THR A 40 -11.84 1.44 -20.40
CA THR A 40 -11.21 2.74 -20.71
C THR A 40 -12.28 3.81 -21.01
N GLU A 41 -13.27 3.47 -21.83
CA GLU A 41 -14.39 4.37 -22.13
C GLU A 41 -15.26 4.65 -20.90
N GLN A 42 -15.46 3.66 -20.02
CA GLN A 42 -16.19 3.84 -18.77
C GLN A 42 -15.54 4.93 -17.92
N ASP A 43 -14.22 4.87 -17.73
CA ASP A 43 -13.49 5.87 -16.95
C ASP A 43 -13.60 7.28 -17.57
N GLU A 44 -13.61 7.38 -18.90
CA GLU A 44 -13.79 8.67 -19.59
C GLU A 44 -15.19 9.25 -19.38
N ILE A 45 -16.21 8.41 -19.48
CA ILE A 45 -17.60 8.81 -19.26
C ILE A 45 -17.82 9.18 -17.80
N GLU A 46 -17.30 8.41 -16.84
CA GLU A 46 -17.41 8.71 -15.41
C GLU A 46 -16.79 10.08 -15.10
N ARG A 47 -15.57 10.34 -15.60
CA ARG A 47 -14.94 11.66 -15.47
C ARG A 47 -15.76 12.78 -16.13
N ARG A 48 -16.45 12.51 -17.24
CA ARG A 48 -17.32 13.49 -17.90
C ARG A 48 -18.55 13.81 -17.06
N ILE A 49 -19.19 12.78 -16.50
CA ILE A 49 -20.35 12.92 -15.60
C ILE A 49 -19.94 13.65 -14.32
N GLU A 50 -18.81 13.28 -13.72
CA GLU A 50 -18.26 13.92 -12.53
C GLU A 50 -18.04 15.42 -12.75
N ARG A 51 -17.41 15.82 -13.86
CA ARG A 51 -17.22 17.25 -14.20
C ARG A 51 -18.54 18.00 -14.32
N MET A 52 -19.56 17.39 -14.92
CA MET A 52 -20.89 18.00 -15.03
C MET A 52 -21.56 18.13 -13.66
N ALA A 53 -21.50 17.08 -12.83
CA ALA A 53 -22.06 17.07 -11.49
C ALA A 53 -21.40 18.14 -10.59
N PHE A 54 -20.08 18.31 -10.67
CA PHE A 54 -19.37 19.35 -9.91
C PHE A 54 -19.65 20.76 -10.40
N LYS A 55 -19.88 20.94 -11.71
CA LYS A 55 -20.19 22.27 -12.27
C LYS A 55 -21.49 22.83 -11.67
N ASP A 56 -22.49 21.98 -11.46
CA ASP A 56 -23.80 22.35 -10.94
C ASP A 56 -23.99 21.97 -9.46
N ALA A 57 -22.90 21.74 -8.73
CA ALA A 57 -22.95 21.28 -7.35
C ALA A 57 -23.50 22.37 -6.40
N ALA A 58 -24.63 22.08 -5.76
CA ALA A 58 -25.16 22.91 -4.68
C ALA A 58 -24.33 22.76 -3.40
N LEU A 59 -24.15 23.85 -2.66
CA LEU A 59 -23.43 23.81 -1.39
C LEU A 59 -24.22 22.96 -0.37
N PRO A 60 -23.66 21.89 0.19
CA PRO A 60 -24.36 21.10 1.18
C PRO A 60 -24.53 21.89 2.49
N PRO A 61 -25.61 21.64 3.26
CA PRO A 61 -25.76 22.22 4.59
C PRO A 61 -24.57 21.91 5.50
N ALA A 62 -24.05 22.94 6.20
CA ALA A 62 -22.82 22.85 6.99
C ALA A 62 -22.85 21.75 8.09
N HIS A 63 -24.03 21.45 8.63
CA HIS A 63 -24.22 20.45 9.67
C HIS A 63 -24.06 18.99 9.18
N LEU A 64 -24.18 18.75 7.87
CA LEU A 64 -24.04 17.39 7.32
C LEU A 64 -22.61 16.89 7.44
N LYS A 65 -21.62 17.75 7.20
CA LYS A 65 -20.21 17.39 7.35
C LYS A 65 -19.92 16.90 8.77
N THR A 66 -20.42 17.62 9.79
CA THR A 66 -20.22 17.23 11.19
C THR A 66 -20.95 15.93 11.53
N ALA A 67 -22.18 15.75 11.05
CA ALA A 67 -22.96 14.53 11.30
C ALA A 67 -22.29 13.29 10.70
N ILE A 68 -21.84 13.37 9.44
CA ILE A 68 -21.15 12.28 8.75
C ILE A 68 -19.82 11.97 9.43
N MET A 69 -19.01 12.98 9.76
CA MET A 69 -17.72 12.76 10.43
C MET A 69 -17.90 12.13 11.82
N GLN A 70 -18.96 12.52 12.54
CA GLN A 70 -19.29 11.90 13.82
C GLN A 70 -19.73 10.44 13.64
N GLN A 71 -20.53 10.11 12.63
CA GLN A 71 -20.93 8.74 12.32
C GLN A 71 -19.71 7.87 11.97
N VAL A 72 -18.83 8.35 11.08
CA VAL A 72 -17.59 7.65 10.70
C VAL A 72 -16.70 7.42 11.93
N ALA A 73 -16.57 8.41 12.81
CA ALA A 73 -15.80 8.26 14.05
C ALA A 73 -16.44 7.24 15.01
N GLN A 74 -17.78 7.18 15.08
CA GLN A 74 -18.48 6.17 15.88
C GLN A 74 -18.31 4.76 15.30
N GLU A 75 -18.39 4.59 13.98
CA GLU A 75 -18.15 3.31 13.31
C GLU A 75 -16.70 2.85 13.47
N ALA A 76 -15.73 3.78 13.43
CA ALA A 76 -14.32 3.48 13.68
C ALA A 76 -14.01 3.18 15.15
N ALA A 77 -14.73 3.79 16.08
CA ALA A 77 -14.59 3.56 17.53
C ALA A 77 -15.42 2.36 18.01
N ALA A 78 -16.42 1.93 17.23
CA ALA A 78 -17.12 0.70 17.48
C ALA A 78 -16.10 -0.45 17.40
N PRO A 79 -16.06 -1.35 18.40
CA PRO A 79 -15.29 -2.57 18.26
C PRO A 79 -15.79 -3.24 16.98
N VAL A 80 -14.88 -3.65 16.10
CA VAL A 80 -15.22 -4.45 14.92
C VAL A 80 -15.94 -5.69 15.44
N THR A 81 -17.27 -5.65 15.48
CA THR A 81 -18.11 -6.83 15.54
C THR A 81 -17.93 -7.44 14.18
N THR A 82 -16.83 -8.16 14.03
CA THR A 82 -16.67 -9.15 12.99
C THR A 82 -17.94 -9.97 13.04
N GLY A 83 -18.82 -9.74 12.06
CA GLY A 83 -19.96 -10.62 11.81
C GLY A 83 -19.42 -12.05 11.86
N THR A 84 -20.19 -12.91 12.51
CA THR A 84 -19.89 -14.26 13.05
C THR A 84 -19.35 -15.29 12.04
N TRP A 85 -18.41 -14.91 11.17
CA TRP A 85 -17.91 -15.69 10.04
C TRP A 85 -16.43 -16.02 10.14
N TYR A 86 -15.68 -15.42 11.07
CA TYR A 86 -14.30 -15.83 11.34
C TYR A 86 -14.01 -15.82 12.85
N ASN A 87 -14.18 -16.99 13.46
CA ASN A 87 -13.62 -17.33 14.77
C ASN A 87 -12.09 -17.46 14.62
N ARG A 88 -11.39 -16.33 14.50
CA ARG A 88 -9.92 -16.28 14.65
C ARG A 88 -9.64 -15.88 16.09
N LYS A 89 -9.50 -16.87 16.97
CA LYS A 89 -9.28 -16.73 18.41
C LYS A 89 -7.85 -16.28 18.79
N ASP A 90 -7.08 -15.77 17.85
CA ASP A 90 -5.62 -15.76 17.99
C ASP A 90 -4.95 -14.70 17.10
N VAL A 91 -5.51 -13.49 17.06
CA VAL A 91 -4.75 -12.31 16.63
C VAL A 91 -4.32 -11.52 17.86
N HIS A 92 -3.17 -11.90 18.42
CA HIS A 92 -2.50 -11.13 19.46
C HIS A 92 -1.69 -10.03 18.77
N TYR A 93 -2.18 -8.79 18.81
CA TYR A 93 -1.39 -7.64 18.39
C TYR A 93 -0.54 -7.18 19.58
N GLU A 94 0.73 -7.58 19.60
CA GLU A 94 1.67 -7.04 20.57
C GLU A 94 2.28 -5.76 19.99
N ASN A 95 1.99 -4.63 20.62
CA ASN A 95 2.46 -3.32 20.18
C ASN A 95 3.96 -3.22 20.51
N VAL A 96 4.81 -3.67 19.58
CA VAL A 96 6.26 -3.70 19.78
C VAL A 96 6.82 -2.29 19.66
N GLN A 97 6.68 -1.48 20.72
CA GLN A 97 7.46 -0.26 20.86
C GLN A 97 8.95 -0.65 20.85
N PRO A 98 9.80 0.01 20.04
CA PRO A 98 11.22 -0.30 20.06
C PRO A 98 11.77 -0.01 21.46
N PRO A 99 12.50 -0.96 22.09
CA PRO A 99 13.02 -0.76 23.44
C PRO A 99 13.96 0.45 23.47
N SER A 100 13.62 1.44 24.28
CA SER A 100 14.30 2.75 24.38
C SER A 100 15.80 2.66 24.68
N ASN A 101 16.29 1.50 25.15
CA ASN A 101 17.65 1.35 25.68
C ASN A 101 18.39 0.10 25.12
N LYS A 102 18.30 -0.14 23.81
CA LYS A 102 19.19 -1.10 23.13
C LYS A 102 19.73 -0.50 21.83
N MET A 103 20.90 0.12 21.92
CA MET A 103 21.65 0.52 20.73
C MET A 103 22.25 -0.74 20.09
N ARG A 104 21.62 -1.20 19.00
CA ARG A 104 22.10 -2.35 18.22
C ARG A 104 23.31 -1.91 17.42
N VAL A 105 24.51 -2.23 17.88
CA VAL A 105 25.73 -2.02 17.09
C VAL A 105 25.76 -2.98 15.89
N HIS A 106 26.25 -2.47 14.75
CA HIS A 106 26.36 -3.24 13.52
C HIS A 106 27.37 -4.39 13.70
N VAL A 107 27.01 -5.60 13.25
CA VAL A 107 27.82 -6.82 13.41
C VAL A 107 29.23 -6.66 12.84
N GLY A 108 29.40 -5.77 11.85
CA GLY A 108 30.69 -5.44 11.22
C GLY A 108 31.77 -4.90 12.17
N TRP A 109 31.43 -4.29 13.30
CA TRP A 109 32.45 -3.76 14.23
C TRP A 109 33.29 -4.87 14.88
N LYS A 110 32.69 -6.04 15.13
CA LYS A 110 33.42 -7.21 15.64
C LYS A 110 34.45 -7.71 14.64
N LEU A 111 34.09 -7.72 13.35
CA LEU A 111 34.96 -8.17 12.28
C LEU A 111 36.13 -7.19 12.07
N LEU A 112 35.86 -5.89 12.15
CA LEU A 112 36.89 -4.85 12.15
C LEU A 112 37.91 -5.04 13.28
N LEU A 113 37.45 -5.29 14.51
CA LEU A 113 38.33 -5.48 15.67
C LEU A 113 39.23 -6.72 15.51
N ILE A 114 38.70 -7.82 15.00
CA ILE A 114 39.48 -9.05 14.77
C ILE A 114 40.58 -8.81 13.74
N VAL A 115 40.27 -8.18 12.60
CA VAL A 115 41.25 -7.88 11.55
C VAL A 115 42.36 -6.97 12.08
N PHE A 116 41.99 -5.94 12.84
CA PHE A 116 42.96 -5.02 13.43
C PHE A 116 43.93 -5.71 14.39
N LEU A 117 43.43 -6.60 15.25
CA LEU A 117 44.26 -7.35 16.21
C LEU A 117 45.24 -8.29 15.49
N VAL A 118 44.79 -8.98 14.45
CA VAL A 118 45.65 -9.85 13.63
C VAL A 118 46.75 -9.04 12.93
N MET A 119 46.43 -7.85 12.41
CA MET A 119 47.42 -6.98 11.78
C MET A 119 48.50 -6.51 12.77
N ILE A 120 48.12 -6.12 13.98
CA ILE A 120 49.08 -5.74 15.03
C ILE A 120 49.98 -6.93 15.41
N ALA A 121 49.41 -8.11 15.61
CA ALA A 121 50.17 -9.30 15.96
C ALA A 121 51.20 -9.66 14.87
N ALA A 122 50.79 -9.59 13.60
CA ALA A 122 51.70 -9.82 12.46
C ALA A 122 52.82 -8.77 12.40
N SER A 123 52.49 -7.49 12.64
CA SER A 123 53.48 -6.41 12.69
C SER A 123 54.49 -6.62 13.81
N MET A 124 54.03 -7.00 15.00
CA MET A 124 54.89 -7.25 16.16
C MET A 124 55.80 -8.47 15.93
N ALA A 125 55.29 -9.54 15.34
CA ALA A 125 56.08 -10.72 14.97
C ALA A 125 57.18 -10.36 13.95
N ALA A 126 56.84 -9.57 12.93
CA ALA A 126 57.81 -9.10 11.94
C ALA A 126 58.91 -8.23 12.58
N ALA A 127 58.54 -7.33 13.51
CA ALA A 127 59.49 -6.49 14.22
C ALA A 127 60.46 -7.32 15.09
N ILE A 128 59.96 -8.34 15.79
CA ILE A 128 60.78 -9.25 16.60
C ILE A 128 61.78 -10.01 15.72
N ILE A 129 61.33 -10.58 14.60
CA ILE A 129 62.21 -11.30 13.66
C ILE A 129 63.31 -10.39 13.12
N PHE A 130 62.96 -9.15 12.74
CA PHE A 130 63.92 -8.17 12.28
C PHE A 130 64.98 -7.86 13.35
N PHE A 131 64.56 -7.65 14.60
CA PHE A 131 65.45 -7.36 15.71
C PHE A 131 66.48 -8.48 15.94
N TYR A 132 66.04 -9.74 15.94
CA TYR A 132 66.93 -10.90 16.06
C TYR A 132 67.93 -10.98 14.90
N MET A 133 67.50 -10.69 13.67
CA MET A 133 68.38 -10.67 12.50
C MET A 133 69.42 -9.52 12.57
N THR A 134 69.08 -8.38 13.16
CA THR A 134 69.99 -7.23 13.29
C THR A 134 71.02 -7.36 14.39
N ILE A 135 70.72 -8.07 15.49
CA ILE A 135 71.64 -8.28 16.62
C ILE A 135 72.56 -9.49 16.44
N GLY A 136 72.19 -10.44 15.56
CA GLY A 136 73.03 -11.59 15.21
C GLY A 136 74.17 -11.29 14.22
N LYS A 137 74.50 -10.01 13.99
CA LYS A 137 75.57 -9.54 13.09
C LYS A 137 76.63 -8.76 13.86
#